data_AF-A0A936Q6X5-F1
#
_entry.id   AF-A0A936Q6X5-F1
#
_cell.length_a   1.000
_cell.length_b   1.000
_cell.length_c   1.000
_cell.angle_alpha   90.00
_cell.angle_beta   90.00
_cell.angle_gamma   90.00
#
_symmetry.space_group_name_H-M   'P 1'
#
loop_
_entity.id
_entity.type
_entity.pdbx_description
1 polymer ?
#
loop_
_entity_poly.entity_id
_entity_poly.type
_entity_poly.pdbx_seq_one_letter_code
_entity_poly.pdbx_strand_id
1 'polypeptide(L)'
;MTSLLTLLTLFWLAEPSPVKGVPPPPGGIFETEITKVVSDRAKVEMQGILAELERMSQPAETKAEIRRRLAGLKVAVYTTPKSWDETVAFYEGPAMKVVFLKGQRDILTDLQDYARSAGLSVDPAVEKAWAGKSGLTARWTKDDETLQIVVEDHLIDPRDGKVAPKTVVLVTKLGS
;
A
#
# COMPACT_ATOMS: atom_id res chain seq x y z
N MET A 1 -16.04 -27.50 -2.24
CA MET A 1 -14.63 -27.07 -2.42
C MET A 1 -14.59 -25.99 -3.48
N THR A 2 -14.62 -24.73 -3.07
CA THR A 2 -14.52 -23.60 -4.02
C THR A 2 -13.10 -23.58 -4.57
N SER A 3 -12.95 -23.61 -5.89
CA SER A 3 -11.63 -23.69 -6.54
C SER A 3 -10.84 -22.40 -6.30
N LEU A 4 -9.53 -22.51 -6.06
CA LEU A 4 -8.61 -21.39 -5.85
C LEU A 4 -8.66 -20.36 -6.99
N LEU A 5 -8.89 -20.85 -8.22
CA LEU A 5 -9.11 -20.04 -9.42
C LEU A 5 -10.33 -19.11 -9.29
N THR A 6 -11.38 -19.54 -8.58
CA THR A 6 -12.61 -18.76 -8.41
C THR A 6 -12.42 -17.61 -7.41
N LEU A 7 -11.61 -17.80 -6.36
CA LEU A 7 -11.28 -16.72 -5.40
C LEU A 7 -10.31 -15.70 -5.99
N LEU A 8 -9.31 -16.15 -6.76
CA LEU A 8 -8.39 -15.27 -7.48
C LEU A 8 -9.10 -14.45 -8.56
N THR A 9 -10.05 -15.03 -9.31
CA THR A 9 -10.84 -14.30 -10.31
C THR A 9 -11.78 -13.27 -9.69
N LEU A 10 -12.43 -13.58 -8.56
CA LEU A 10 -13.24 -12.62 -7.81
C LEU A 10 -12.40 -11.47 -7.24
N PHE A 11 -11.18 -11.74 -6.77
CA PHE A 11 -10.26 -10.70 -6.32
C PHE A 11 -9.78 -9.81 -7.46
N TRP A 12 -9.60 -10.38 -8.65
CA TRP A 12 -9.26 -9.62 -9.85
C TRP A 12 -10.37 -8.66 -10.27
N LEU A 13 -11.63 -9.01 -10.03
CA LEU A 13 -12.82 -8.23 -10.39
C LEU A 13 -13.28 -7.25 -9.30
N ALA A 14 -12.65 -7.26 -8.12
CA ALA A 14 -13.04 -6.37 -7.03
C ALA A 14 -12.70 -4.91 -7.36
N GLU A 15 -13.71 -4.04 -7.34
CA GLU A 15 -13.52 -2.61 -7.55
C GLU A 15 -12.73 -1.99 -6.39
N PRO A 16 -11.85 -1.00 -6.68
CA PRO A 16 -11.18 -0.22 -5.64
C PRO A 16 -12.20 0.35 -4.67
N SER A 17 -12.01 0.09 -3.37
CA SER A 17 -12.95 0.55 -2.35
C SER A 17 -12.25 0.88 -1.04
N PRO A 18 -12.84 1.78 -0.22
CA PRO A 18 -12.40 2.04 1.14
C PRO A 18 -12.28 0.76 1.99
N VAL A 19 -11.25 0.70 2.82
CA VAL A 19 -11.09 -0.37 3.81
C VAL A 19 -12.00 -0.12 5.01
N LYS A 20 -13.00 -0.99 5.22
CA LYS A 20 -13.94 -0.91 6.35
C LYS A 20 -13.18 -0.87 7.68
N GLY A 21 -13.55 0.10 8.51
CA GLY A 21 -13.02 0.28 9.87
C GLY A 21 -11.79 1.18 9.95
N VAL A 22 -11.28 1.68 8.81
CA VAL A 22 -10.24 2.71 8.78
C VAL A 22 -10.84 4.00 8.26
N PRO A 23 -10.89 5.08 9.06
CA PRO A 23 -11.41 6.36 8.59
C PRO A 23 -10.48 6.96 7.52
N PRO A 24 -11.03 7.67 6.52
CA PRO A 24 -10.20 8.44 5.59
C PRO A 24 -9.44 9.54 6.36
N PRO A 25 -8.28 10.00 5.85
CA PRO A 25 -7.58 11.12 6.48
C PRO A 25 -8.45 12.39 6.44
N PRO A 26 -8.18 13.37 7.32
CA PRO A 26 -8.93 14.62 7.35
C PRO A 26 -8.85 15.33 5.99
N GLY A 27 -10.00 15.67 5.40
CA GLY A 27 -10.06 16.25 4.04
C GLY A 27 -9.60 15.29 2.93
N GLY A 28 -9.51 13.99 3.24
CA GLY A 28 -8.98 12.97 2.36
C GLY A 28 -9.88 12.66 1.16
N ILE A 29 -9.26 12.45 0.01
CA ILE A 29 -9.90 11.99 -1.23
C ILE A 29 -9.48 10.55 -1.46
N PHE A 30 -10.45 9.67 -1.73
CA PHE A 30 -10.17 8.31 -2.14
C PHE A 30 -9.74 8.27 -3.61
N GLU A 31 -8.49 7.87 -3.85
CA GLU A 31 -7.89 7.87 -5.19
C GLU A 31 -8.20 6.54 -5.89
N THR A 32 -9.33 6.47 -6.58
CA THR A 32 -9.83 5.21 -7.19
C THR A 32 -8.86 4.64 -8.22
N GLU A 33 -8.32 5.48 -9.12
CA GLU A 33 -7.40 5.04 -10.16
C GLU A 33 -6.05 4.60 -9.60
N ILE A 34 -5.47 5.38 -8.69
CA ILE A 34 -4.21 5.04 -8.00
C ILE A 34 -4.39 3.75 -7.21
N THR A 35 -5.51 3.62 -6.48
CA THR A 35 -5.83 2.39 -5.73
C THR A 35 -5.91 1.19 -6.66
N LYS A 36 -6.50 1.33 -7.85
CA LYS A 36 -6.55 0.25 -8.85
C LYS A 36 -5.15 -0.19 -9.26
N VAL A 37 -4.28 0.75 -9.66
CA VAL A 37 -2.91 0.44 -10.10
C VAL A 37 -2.11 -0.24 -8.99
N VAL A 38 -2.17 0.29 -7.77
CA VAL A 38 -1.47 -0.30 -6.61
C VAL A 38 -2.04 -1.69 -6.28
N SER A 39 -3.36 -1.88 -6.35
CA SER A 39 -3.99 -3.18 -6.11
C SER A 39 -3.60 -4.21 -7.16
N ASP A 40 -3.58 -3.84 -8.44
CA ASP A 40 -3.22 -4.72 -9.54
C ASP A 40 -1.75 -5.14 -9.46
N ARG A 41 -0.88 -4.23 -9.03
CA ARG A 41 0.51 -4.56 -8.73
C ARG A 41 0.65 -5.50 -7.53
N ALA A 42 -0.04 -5.21 -6.42
CA ALA A 42 -0.01 -6.08 -5.24
C ALA A 42 -0.51 -7.50 -5.57
N LYS A 43 -1.46 -7.65 -6.50
CA LYS A 43 -1.88 -8.96 -7.04
C LYS A 43 -0.74 -9.70 -7.75
N VAL A 44 0.06 -9.01 -8.57
CA VAL A 44 1.20 -9.61 -9.26
C VAL A 44 2.28 -10.04 -8.27
N GLU A 45 2.62 -9.19 -7.31
CA GLU A 45 3.59 -9.51 -6.25
C GLU A 45 3.12 -10.71 -5.39
N MET A 46 1.82 -10.76 -5.08
CA MET A 46 1.20 -11.86 -4.37
C MET A 46 1.34 -13.20 -5.12
N GLN A 47 1.29 -13.23 -6.46
CA GLN A 47 1.51 -14.46 -7.21
C GLN A 47 2.93 -15.02 -7.00
N GLY A 48 3.93 -14.13 -6.90
CA GLY A 48 5.30 -14.50 -6.55
C GLY A 48 5.40 -15.11 -5.15
N ILE A 49 4.78 -14.46 -4.16
CA ILE A 49 4.74 -14.93 -2.76
C ILE A 49 4.04 -16.29 -2.67
N LEU A 50 2.93 -16.47 -3.38
CA LEU A 50 2.22 -17.75 -3.42
C LEU A 50 3.07 -18.87 -4.04
N ALA A 51 3.78 -18.58 -5.13
CA ALA A 51 4.68 -19.55 -5.74
C ALA A 51 5.85 -19.94 -4.81
N GLU A 52 6.36 -19.00 -4.02
CA GLU A 52 7.38 -19.27 -3.01
C GLU A 52 6.82 -20.09 -1.85
N LEU A 53 5.63 -19.74 -1.34
CA LEU A 53 4.92 -20.46 -0.28
C LEU A 53 4.71 -21.95 -0.64
N GLU A 54 4.43 -22.25 -1.91
CA GLU A 54 4.32 -23.64 -2.37
C GLU A 54 5.62 -24.42 -2.17
N ARG A 55 6.77 -23.78 -2.38
CA ARG A 55 8.10 -24.39 -2.27
C ARG A 55 8.59 -24.51 -0.83
N MET A 56 8.03 -23.73 0.10
CA MET A 56 8.43 -23.75 1.51
C MET A 56 7.98 -25.04 2.22
N SER A 57 8.80 -25.53 3.15
CA SER A 57 8.45 -26.64 4.06
C SER A 57 7.58 -26.15 5.23
N GLN A 58 6.36 -25.72 4.93
CA GLN A 58 5.36 -25.31 5.91
C GLN A 58 4.22 -26.33 6.00
N PRO A 59 3.58 -26.50 7.17
CA PRO A 59 2.38 -27.33 7.30
C PRO A 59 1.28 -26.90 6.30
N ALA A 60 0.50 -27.86 5.80
CA ALA A 60 -0.55 -27.61 4.81
C ALA A 60 -1.61 -26.61 5.32
N GLU A 61 -1.94 -26.67 6.62
CA GLU A 61 -2.88 -25.77 7.28
C GLU A 61 -2.35 -24.33 7.30
N THR A 62 -1.07 -24.14 7.63
CA THR A 62 -0.41 -22.83 7.60
C THR A 62 -0.42 -22.24 6.18
N LYS A 63 -0.12 -23.06 5.17
CA LYS A 63 -0.20 -22.61 3.77
C LYS A 63 -1.62 -22.22 3.38
N ALA A 64 -2.62 -23.01 3.77
CA ALA A 64 -4.03 -22.72 3.47
C ALA A 64 -4.50 -21.42 4.13
N GLU A 65 -4.10 -21.17 5.37
CA GLU A 65 -4.38 -19.92 6.10
C GLU A 65 -3.76 -18.71 5.39
N ILE A 66 -2.46 -18.78 5.05
CA ILE A 66 -1.77 -17.69 4.34
C ILE A 66 -2.45 -17.40 2.99
N ARG A 67 -2.79 -18.45 2.23
CA ARG A 67 -3.54 -18.30 0.97
C ARG A 67 -4.89 -17.62 1.18
N ARG A 68 -5.64 -17.97 2.23
CA ARG A 68 -6.93 -17.36 2.54
C ARG A 68 -6.78 -15.86 2.85
N ARG A 69 -5.79 -15.50 3.67
CA ARG A 69 -5.50 -14.11 4.03
C ARG A 69 -5.11 -13.28 2.81
N LEU A 70 -4.22 -13.82 1.97
CA LEU A 70 -3.77 -13.16 0.74
C LEU A 70 -4.93 -12.99 -0.27
N ALA A 71 -5.79 -13.99 -0.42
CA ALA A 71 -6.97 -13.88 -1.29
C ALA A 71 -7.96 -12.78 -0.86
N GLY A 72 -7.96 -12.40 0.42
CA GLY A 72 -8.77 -11.31 0.96
C GLY A 72 -8.03 -9.98 1.08
N LEU A 73 -6.84 -9.84 0.47
CA LEU A 73 -6.07 -8.59 0.45
C LEU A 73 -6.95 -7.44 -0.05
N LYS A 74 -6.83 -6.27 0.56
CA LYS A 74 -7.48 -5.03 0.16
C LYS A 74 -6.49 -3.90 0.30
N VAL A 75 -6.47 -3.02 -0.69
CA VAL A 75 -5.68 -1.81 -0.68
C VAL A 75 -6.61 -0.63 -0.89
N ALA A 76 -6.39 0.45 -0.14
CA ALA A 76 -7.02 1.74 -0.36
C ALA A 76 -5.96 2.84 -0.29
N VAL A 77 -5.96 3.72 -1.29
CA VAL A 77 -5.08 4.89 -1.32
C VAL A 77 -5.93 6.15 -1.16
N TYR A 78 -5.53 6.98 -0.23
CA TYR A 78 -6.07 8.32 -0.05
C TYR A 78 -4.99 9.35 -0.24
N THR A 79 -5.39 10.53 -0.70
CA THR A 79 -4.55 11.72 -0.62
C THR A 79 -5.26 12.78 0.22
N THR A 80 -4.50 13.68 0.84
CA THR A 80 -5.06 14.77 1.63
C THR A 80 -4.27 16.06 1.44
N PRO A 81 -4.91 17.24 1.49
CA PRO A 81 -4.20 18.52 1.56
C PRO A 81 -3.56 18.77 2.93
N LYS A 82 -3.84 17.93 3.94
CA LYS A 82 -3.25 18.05 5.27
C LYS A 82 -1.79 17.63 5.26
N SER A 83 -1.01 18.23 6.15
CA SER A 83 0.41 17.86 6.28
C SER A 83 0.56 16.42 6.78
N TRP A 84 1.77 15.88 6.63
CA TRP A 84 2.11 14.58 7.19
C TRP A 84 1.88 14.54 8.70
N ASP A 85 2.32 15.57 9.45
CA ASP A 85 2.15 15.65 10.90
C ASP A 85 0.67 15.67 11.31
N GLU A 86 -0.16 16.48 10.63
CA GLU A 86 -1.60 16.55 10.90
C GLU A 86 -2.28 15.19 10.64
N THR A 87 -1.87 14.51 9.57
CA THR A 87 -2.44 13.22 9.17
C THR A 87 -2.04 12.10 10.12
N VAL A 88 -0.78 12.07 10.54
CA VAL A 88 -0.29 11.13 11.55
C VAL A 88 -0.99 11.38 12.88
N ALA A 89 -1.05 12.62 13.35
CA ALA A 89 -1.72 12.97 14.61
C ALA A 89 -3.20 12.61 14.63
N PHE A 90 -3.89 12.71 13.49
CA PHE A 90 -5.30 12.28 13.37
C PHE A 90 -5.47 10.80 13.71
N TYR A 91 -4.63 9.93 13.13
CA TYR A 91 -4.70 8.48 13.36
C TYR A 91 -4.16 8.09 14.75
N GLU A 92 -3.12 8.74 15.25
CA GLU A 92 -2.65 8.54 16.63
C GLU A 92 -3.68 9.02 17.68
N GLY A 93 -4.54 9.95 17.28
CA GLY A 93 -5.63 10.48 18.11
C GLY A 93 -6.85 9.57 18.21
N PRO A 94 -8.02 10.12 18.62
CA PRO A 94 -9.22 9.34 18.92
C PRO A 94 -9.79 8.53 17.75
N ALA A 95 -9.42 8.85 16.51
CA ALA A 95 -9.91 8.18 15.32
C ALA A 95 -9.50 6.70 15.28
N MET A 96 -8.28 6.38 15.73
CA MET A 96 -7.70 5.04 15.65
C MET A 96 -6.85 4.67 16.88
N LYS A 97 -6.28 5.66 17.59
CA LYS A 97 -5.41 5.47 18.77
C LYS A 97 -4.20 4.57 18.50
N VAL A 98 -3.62 4.68 17.31
CA VAL A 98 -2.44 3.91 16.92
C VAL A 98 -1.15 4.65 17.29
N VAL A 99 -0.01 3.98 17.19
CA VAL A 99 1.31 4.62 17.35
C VAL A 99 2.14 4.28 16.12
N PHE A 100 2.55 5.30 15.36
CA PHE A 100 3.34 5.06 14.15
C PHE A 100 4.82 4.92 14.46
N LEU A 101 5.48 3.99 13.76
CA LEU A 101 6.91 4.04 13.54
C LEU A 101 7.19 5.12 12.48
N LYS A 102 7.84 6.21 12.90
CA LYS A 102 8.14 7.39 12.09
C LYS A 102 9.57 7.32 11.58
N GLY A 103 9.80 7.76 10.35
CA GLY A 103 11.13 7.75 9.75
C GLY A 103 11.22 8.63 8.50
N GLN A 104 12.39 8.57 7.88
CA GLN A 104 12.64 9.17 6.58
C GLN A 104 12.58 8.13 5.48
N ARG A 105 12.18 8.54 4.28
CA ARG A 105 12.22 7.72 3.06
C ARG A 105 13.06 8.40 1.99
N ASP A 106 13.77 7.59 1.22
CA ASP A 106 14.50 8.05 0.04
C ASP A 106 13.56 8.01 -1.17
N ILE A 107 12.98 9.15 -1.49
CA ILE A 107 11.98 9.29 -2.55
C ILE A 107 12.55 8.90 -3.92
N LEU A 108 13.83 9.16 -4.15
CA LEU A 108 14.45 8.83 -5.42
C LEU A 108 14.63 7.32 -5.55
N THR A 109 15.11 6.66 -4.50
CA THR A 109 15.22 5.19 -4.47
C THR A 109 13.83 4.54 -4.61
N ASP A 110 12.82 5.01 -3.89
CA ASP A 110 11.43 4.53 -4.00
C ASP A 110 10.91 4.65 -5.43
N LEU A 111 11.12 5.81 -6.08
CA LEU A 111 10.72 6.06 -7.46
C LEU A 111 11.46 5.16 -8.46
N GLN A 112 12.75 4.94 -8.27
CA GLN A 112 13.56 4.09 -9.15
C GLN A 112 13.14 2.62 -9.05
N ASP A 113 12.92 2.12 -7.83
CA ASP A 113 12.40 0.76 -7.63
C ASP A 113 10.99 0.62 -8.18
N TYR A 114 10.15 1.66 -8.01
CA TYR A 114 8.83 1.72 -8.62
C TYR A 114 8.91 1.67 -10.15
N ALA A 115 9.74 2.51 -10.77
CA ALA A 115 9.88 2.59 -12.21
C ALA A 115 10.40 1.28 -12.82
N ARG A 116 11.42 0.67 -12.18
CA ARG A 116 11.98 -0.63 -12.61
C ARG A 116 10.91 -1.73 -12.67
N SER A 117 10.08 -1.78 -11.63
CA SER A 117 9.04 -2.82 -11.49
C SER A 117 7.81 -2.55 -12.37
N ALA A 118 7.50 -1.28 -12.65
CA ALA A 118 6.40 -0.88 -13.51
C ALA A 118 6.78 -0.78 -15.00
N GLY A 119 8.06 -0.95 -15.35
CA GLY A 119 8.55 -0.72 -16.71
C GLY A 119 8.48 0.75 -17.16
N LEU A 120 8.50 1.68 -16.20
CA LEU A 120 8.50 3.12 -16.44
C LEU A 120 9.94 3.64 -16.52
N SER A 121 10.11 4.76 -17.21
CA SER A 121 11.36 5.54 -17.15
C SER A 121 11.22 6.65 -16.13
N VAL A 122 12.25 6.89 -15.34
CA VAL A 122 12.29 8.03 -14.42
C VAL A 122 12.67 9.29 -15.19
N ASP A 123 11.93 10.37 -15.00
CA ASP A 123 12.26 11.67 -15.60
C ASP A 123 13.58 12.21 -14.98
N PRO A 124 14.62 12.50 -15.78
CA PRO A 124 15.89 13.05 -15.27
C PRO A 124 15.74 14.36 -14.47
N ALA A 125 14.71 15.15 -14.76
CA ALA A 125 14.41 16.36 -14.00
C ALA A 125 13.96 16.02 -12.58
N VAL A 126 13.18 14.94 -12.41
CA VAL A 126 12.75 14.43 -11.10
C VAL A 126 13.94 13.85 -10.35
N GLU A 127 14.82 13.09 -11.01
CA GLU A 127 16.04 12.56 -10.39
C GLU A 127 16.91 13.69 -9.82
N LYS A 128 17.16 14.73 -10.63
CA LYS A 128 17.93 15.89 -10.18
C LYS A 128 17.23 16.65 -9.05
N ALA A 129 15.90 16.75 -9.09
CA ALA A 129 15.14 17.46 -8.07
C ALA A 129 15.15 16.74 -6.72
N TRP A 130 15.27 15.41 -6.70
CA TRP A 130 15.20 14.58 -5.49
C TRP A 130 16.53 13.98 -5.04
N ALA A 131 17.61 14.14 -5.81
CA ALA A 131 18.94 13.71 -5.42
C ALA A 131 19.35 14.25 -4.03
N GLY A 132 19.65 13.33 -3.10
CA GLY A 132 20.06 13.64 -1.73
C GLY A 132 18.98 14.24 -0.85
N LYS A 133 17.70 14.19 -1.27
CA LYS A 133 16.56 14.62 -0.45
C LYS A 133 15.82 13.42 0.11
N SER A 134 15.22 13.63 1.28
CA SER A 134 14.39 12.64 1.94
C SER A 134 12.96 13.16 2.11
N GLY A 135 12.00 12.25 2.06
CA GLY A 135 10.63 12.46 2.51
C GLY A 135 10.41 11.90 3.91
N LEU A 136 9.19 12.07 4.40
CA LEU A 136 8.72 11.53 5.68
C LEU A 136 7.79 10.35 5.46
N THR A 137 7.93 9.34 6.30
CA THR A 137 7.05 8.17 6.31
C THR A 137 6.70 7.77 7.74
N ALA A 138 5.46 7.34 7.93
CA ALA A 138 4.95 6.77 9.18
C ALA A 138 4.26 5.47 8.85
N ARG A 139 4.62 4.38 9.54
CA ARG A 139 4.00 3.07 9.37
C ARG A 139 3.45 2.56 10.70
N TRP A 140 2.20 2.12 10.68
CA TRP A 140 1.62 1.33 11.76
C TRP A 140 1.11 0.02 11.19
N THR A 141 1.41 -1.07 11.88
CA THR A 141 0.89 -2.41 11.59
C THR A 141 0.17 -2.89 12.84
N LYS A 142 -1.05 -3.42 12.68
CA LYS A 142 -1.81 -4.04 13.75
C LYS A 142 -1.08 -5.29 14.26
N ASP A 143 -1.23 -5.62 15.54
CA ASP A 143 -0.51 -6.74 16.19
C ASP A 143 -0.72 -8.11 15.53
N ASP A 144 -1.86 -8.33 14.88
CA ASP A 144 -2.16 -9.56 14.14
C ASP A 144 -1.69 -9.54 12.68
N GLU A 145 -0.97 -8.49 12.28
CA GLU A 145 -0.44 -8.21 10.95
C GLU A 145 -1.50 -8.12 9.84
N THR A 146 -2.79 -8.08 10.19
CA THR A 146 -3.88 -8.08 9.20
C THR A 146 -4.19 -6.69 8.64
N LEU A 147 -3.69 -5.63 9.25
CA LEU A 147 -3.94 -4.25 8.84
C LEU A 147 -2.67 -3.43 8.97
N GLN A 148 -2.36 -2.67 7.92
CA GLN A 148 -1.28 -1.70 7.90
C GLN A 148 -1.80 -0.36 7.38
N ILE A 149 -1.33 0.71 8.01
CA ILE A 149 -1.53 2.09 7.55
C ILE A 149 -0.14 2.69 7.36
N VAL A 150 0.12 3.24 6.17
CA VAL A 150 1.33 4.00 5.86
C VAL A 150 0.92 5.42 5.50
N VAL A 151 1.56 6.41 6.10
CA VAL A 151 1.37 7.84 5.82
C VAL A 151 2.67 8.40 5.28
N GLU A 152 2.61 9.06 4.13
CA GLU A 152 3.79 9.56 3.43
C GLU A 152 3.56 10.99 3.00
N ASP A 153 4.58 11.84 3.08
CA ASP A 153 4.45 13.28 2.81
C ASP A 153 4.39 13.63 1.31
N HIS A 154 4.85 12.73 0.44
CA HIS A 154 4.84 12.90 -1.00
C HIS A 154 4.21 11.73 -1.73
N LEU A 155 3.32 12.05 -2.66
CA LEU A 155 2.79 11.11 -3.64
C LEU A 155 3.84 10.85 -4.72
N ILE A 156 4.23 9.59 -4.87
CA ILE A 156 4.79 9.07 -6.11
C ILE A 156 3.62 8.48 -6.89
N ASP A 157 3.20 9.13 -7.97
CA ASP A 157 2.04 8.67 -8.75
C ASP A 157 2.40 7.38 -9.48
N PRO A 158 1.72 6.26 -9.20
CA PRO A 158 2.08 4.98 -9.79
C PRO A 158 1.80 4.91 -11.31
N ARG A 159 1.04 5.85 -11.88
CA ARG A 159 0.70 5.83 -13.30
C ARG A 159 1.83 6.35 -14.17
N ASP A 160 2.55 7.36 -13.68
CA ASP A 160 3.53 8.09 -14.49
C ASP A 160 4.85 8.43 -13.76
N GLY A 161 4.99 8.06 -12.48
CA GLY A 161 6.19 8.30 -11.69
C GLY A 161 6.39 9.75 -11.27
N LYS A 162 5.39 10.63 -11.43
CA LYS A 162 5.52 12.01 -10.96
C LYS A 162 5.48 12.08 -9.44
N VAL A 163 6.32 12.95 -8.89
CA VAL A 163 6.34 13.24 -7.45
C VAL A 163 5.59 14.54 -7.17
N ALA A 164 4.59 14.50 -6.28
CA ALA A 164 3.81 15.65 -5.88
C ALA A 164 3.87 15.88 -4.36
N PRO A 165 3.90 17.14 -3.89
CA PRO A 165 3.88 17.49 -2.46
C PRO A 165 2.45 17.34 -1.91
N LYS A 166 1.99 16.09 -1.83
CA LYS A 166 0.65 15.72 -1.39
C LYS A 166 0.78 14.53 -0.45
N THR A 167 0.26 14.67 0.77
CA THR A 167 0.28 13.58 1.75
C THR A 167 -0.58 12.43 1.26
N VAL A 168 -0.04 11.22 1.34
CA VAL A 168 -0.69 9.97 0.93
C VAL A 168 -0.91 9.11 2.16
N VAL A 169 -2.06 8.43 2.20
CA VAL A 169 -2.34 7.37 3.16
C VAL A 169 -2.65 6.10 2.40
N LEU A 170 -1.78 5.10 2.56
CA LEU A 170 -1.96 3.75 2.05
C LEU A 170 -2.49 2.87 3.17
N VAL A 171 -3.63 2.22 2.93
CA VAL A 171 -4.22 1.25 3.85
C VAL A 171 -4.21 -0.11 3.19
N THR A 172 -3.51 -1.06 3.81
CA THR A 172 -3.44 -2.45 3.35
C THR A 172 -4.07 -3.36 4.38
N LYS A 173 -5.03 -4.18 3.99
CA LYS A 173 -5.72 -5.12 4.87
C LYS A 173 -5.72 -6.52 4.27
N LEU A 174 -5.35 -7.52 5.06
CA LEU A 174 -5.47 -8.93 4.67
C LEU A 174 -6.88 -9.47 4.98
N GLY A 175 -7.22 -10.57 4.30
CA GLY A 175 -8.40 -11.38 4.61
C GLY A 175 -8.32 -11.95 6.02
N SER A 176 -9.49 -12.23 6.60
CA SER A 176 -9.61 -12.95 7.87
C SER A 176 -9.78 -14.44 7.65
#